data_AF-A0A7D5SEQ8-F1
#
_entry.id   AF-A0A7D5SEQ8-F1
#
_cell.length_a   1.000
_cell.length_b   1.000
_cell.length_c   1.000
_cell.angle_alpha   90.00
_cell.angle_beta   90.00
_cell.angle_gamma   90.00
#
_symmetry.space_group_name_H-M   'P 1'
#
loop_
_entity.id
_entity.type
_entity.pdbx_description
1 polymer ?
#
loop_
_entity_poly.entity_id
_entity_poly.type
_entity_poly.pdbx_seq_one_letter_code
_entity_poly.pdbx_strand_id
1 'polypeptide(L)'
;MTASFRPHTDAFMHCEVAESSYREVISNWLSTRPASAPPLRGLYLGRALTFPWISRHLAEAALRDPQWDARRGKARSGGPNQWVSSTLSGPTFLARIAAPFAGTPYTPVGISVEKVLVGRAQEMAPGLNAGKQLLPFDAQLWLHLDASR
;
A
#
# COMPACT_ATOMS: atom_id res chain seq x y z
N MET A 1 10.11 -16.07 6.42
CA MET A 1 11.04 -14.91 6.49
C MET A 1 10.32 -13.68 5.99
N THR A 2 10.59 -12.51 6.57
CA THR A 2 10.06 -11.20 6.14
C THR A 2 11.19 -10.31 5.64
N ALA A 3 10.91 -9.44 4.67
CA ALA A 3 11.84 -8.42 4.18
C ALA A 3 11.25 -7.01 4.37
N SER A 4 12.07 -5.98 4.18
CA SER A 4 11.64 -4.58 4.26
C SER A 4 12.12 -3.79 3.05
N PHE A 5 11.20 -3.10 2.40
CA PHE A 5 11.51 -2.09 1.38
C PHE A 5 12.01 -0.81 2.06
N ARG A 6 13.11 -0.25 1.56
CA ARG A 6 13.68 1.01 2.04
C ARG A 6 13.95 1.95 0.87
N PRO A 7 13.40 3.18 0.88
CA PRO A 7 13.91 4.27 0.06
C PRO A 7 15.40 4.54 0.39
N HIS A 8 16.18 5.07 -0.55
CA HIS A 8 17.64 5.27 -0.44
C HIS A 8 18.06 6.06 0.82
N THR A 9 19.32 5.93 1.25
CA THR A 9 19.88 6.42 2.52
C THR A 9 19.91 7.94 2.69
N ASP A 10 19.61 8.71 1.66
CA ASP A 10 19.66 10.18 1.65
C ASP A 10 18.31 10.80 2.05
N ALA A 11 17.49 9.99 2.76
CA ALA A 11 16.06 10.13 3.06
C ALA A 11 15.63 11.35 3.90
N PHE A 12 16.46 12.39 4.02
CA PHE A 12 16.05 13.67 4.60
C PHE A 12 15.14 14.46 3.67
N MET A 13 15.17 14.17 2.37
CA MET A 13 14.24 14.72 1.38
C MET A 13 13.14 13.70 1.11
N HIS A 14 11.89 14.15 1.02
CA HIS A 14 10.72 13.32 0.78
C HIS A 14 10.87 12.52 -0.51
N CYS A 15 11.38 11.29 -0.43
CA CYS A 15 11.45 10.38 -1.58
C CYS A 15 10.07 9.76 -1.79
N GLU A 16 9.26 10.42 -2.61
CA GLU A 16 8.07 9.80 -3.19
C GLU A 16 8.50 8.63 -4.08
N VAL A 17 7.88 7.48 -3.86
CA VAL A 17 8.13 6.25 -4.62
C VAL A 17 7.04 6.11 -5.66
N ALA A 18 7.41 6.39 -6.91
CA ALA A 18 6.56 6.12 -8.06
C ALA A 18 6.27 4.61 -8.18
N GLU A 19 5.13 4.27 -8.79
CA GLU A 19 4.75 2.87 -9.01
C GLU A 19 5.76 2.12 -9.89
N SER A 20 6.37 2.80 -10.86
CA SER A 20 7.46 2.25 -11.69
C SER A 20 8.70 1.92 -10.86
N SER A 21 9.13 2.83 -9.97
CA SER A 21 10.28 2.61 -9.08
C SER A 21 10.03 1.46 -8.11
N TYR A 22 8.81 1.33 -7.58
CA TYR A 22 8.41 0.16 -6.80
C TYR A 22 8.60 -1.13 -7.61
N ARG A 23 8.09 -1.17 -8.84
CA ARG A 23 8.20 -2.36 -9.70
C ARG A 23 9.65 -2.73 -9.99
N GLU A 24 10.45 -1.75 -10.38
CA GLU A 24 11.86 -1.94 -10.72
C GLU A 24 12.66 -2.48 -9.53
N VAL A 25 12.58 -1.81 -8.37
CA VAL A 25 13.35 -2.20 -7.19
C VAL A 25 12.96 -3.59 -6.69
N ILE A 26 11.65 -3.90 -6.63
CA ILE A 26 11.21 -5.23 -6.19
C ILE A 26 11.61 -6.31 -7.20
N SER A 27 11.44 -6.07 -8.50
CA SER A 27 11.84 -7.04 -9.54
C SER A 27 13.35 -7.32 -9.49
N ASN A 28 14.18 -6.28 -9.40
CA ASN A 28 15.63 -6.43 -9.32
C ASN A 28 16.08 -7.15 -8.04
N TRP A 29 15.42 -6.89 -6.92
CA TRP A 29 15.71 -7.58 -5.68
C TRP A 29 15.28 -9.06 -5.73
N LEU A 30 14.14 -9.38 -6.34
CA LEU A 30 13.68 -10.76 -6.48
C LEU A 30 14.58 -11.57 -7.43
N SER A 31 15.08 -10.97 -8.51
CA SER A 31 15.98 -11.65 -9.46
C SER A 31 17.37 -11.95 -8.89
N THR A 32 17.80 -11.18 -7.89
CA THR A 32 19.09 -11.38 -7.20
C THR A 32 18.98 -12.29 -5.98
N ARG A 33 17.77 -12.74 -5.62
CA ARG A 33 17.55 -13.59 -4.44
C ARG A 33 18.06 -15.02 -4.71
N PRO A 34 18.97 -15.58 -3.88
CA PRO A 34 19.48 -16.94 -4.07
C PRO A 34 18.37 -17.99 -3.96
N ALA A 35 18.45 -19.05 -4.77
CA ALA A 35 17.51 -20.18 -4.70
C ALA A 35 17.52 -20.91 -3.35
N SER A 36 18.66 -20.85 -2.62
CA SER A 36 18.81 -21.40 -1.28
C SER A 36 18.18 -20.53 -0.18
N ALA A 37 17.73 -19.32 -0.50
CA ALA A 37 17.16 -18.41 0.49
C ALA A 37 15.83 -18.98 1.03
N PRO A 38 15.54 -18.84 2.34
CA PRO A 38 14.25 -19.25 2.89
C PRO A 38 13.08 -18.57 2.15
N PRO A 39 11.92 -19.25 2.00
CA PRO A 39 10.75 -18.66 1.36
C PRO A 39 10.33 -17.36 2.03
N LEU A 40 10.12 -16.34 1.19
CA LEU A 40 9.56 -15.07 1.60
C LEU A 40 8.05 -15.24 1.86
N ARG A 41 7.59 -14.81 3.03
CA ARG A 41 6.16 -14.88 3.44
C ARG A 41 5.52 -13.51 3.56
N GLY A 42 6.33 -12.46 3.63
CA GLY A 42 5.83 -11.10 3.64
C GLY A 42 6.91 -10.05 3.43
N LEU A 43 6.47 -8.85 3.09
CA LEU A 43 7.31 -7.70 2.79
C LEU A 43 6.70 -6.46 3.45
N TYR A 44 7.44 -5.82 4.35
CA TYR A 44 7.09 -4.50 4.85
C TYR A 44 7.41 -3.46 3.77
N LEU A 45 6.39 -2.74 3.29
CA LEU A 45 6.54 -1.75 2.23
C LEU A 45 6.89 -0.36 2.75
N GLY A 46 6.70 -0.11 4.06
CA GLY A 46 6.82 1.23 4.63
C GLY A 46 5.46 1.89 4.80
N ARG A 47 5.41 3.22 4.60
CA ARG A 47 4.22 4.03 4.80
C ARG A 47 3.54 4.37 3.48
N ALA A 48 2.21 4.36 3.42
CA ALA A 48 1.52 4.74 2.19
C ALA A 48 1.84 6.17 1.74
N LEU A 49 2.13 7.13 2.65
CA LEU A 49 2.53 8.50 2.24
C LEU A 49 3.80 8.52 1.37
N THR A 50 4.70 7.54 1.51
CA THR A 50 5.89 7.46 0.66
C THR A 50 5.55 6.94 -0.74
N PHE A 51 4.33 6.48 -0.98
CA PHE A 51 3.84 6.03 -2.29
C PHE A 51 2.58 6.84 -2.66
N PRO A 52 2.71 8.03 -3.26
CA PRO A 52 1.56 8.91 -3.52
C PRO A 52 0.42 8.24 -4.30
N TRP A 53 0.73 7.27 -5.17
CA TRP A 53 -0.25 6.49 -5.92
C TRP A 53 -1.10 5.55 -5.04
N ILE A 54 -0.58 5.09 -3.90
CA ILE A 54 -1.33 4.31 -2.90
C ILE A 54 -2.24 5.25 -2.10
N SER A 55 -1.70 6.35 -1.56
CA SER A 55 -2.49 7.35 -0.84
C SER A 55 -3.63 7.91 -1.69
N ARG A 56 -3.36 8.20 -2.97
CA ARG A 56 -4.39 8.63 -3.92
C ARG A 56 -5.45 7.55 -4.13
N HIS A 57 -5.05 6.30 -4.31
CA HIS A 57 -6.00 5.19 -4.47
C HIS A 57 -6.93 5.05 -3.25
N LEU A 58 -6.39 5.16 -2.04
CA LEU A 58 -7.16 5.12 -0.80
C LEU A 58 -8.18 6.26 -0.72
N ALA A 59 -7.75 7.49 -1.01
CA ALA A 59 -8.62 8.66 -1.01
C ALA A 59 -9.75 8.55 -2.05
N GLU A 60 -9.43 8.15 -3.29
CA GLU A 60 -10.42 7.94 -4.35
C GLU A 60 -11.37 6.77 -4.06
N ALA A 61 -10.89 5.71 -3.40
CA ALA A 61 -11.75 4.61 -2.97
C ALA A 61 -12.72 5.07 -1.86
N ALA A 62 -12.23 5.82 -0.89
CA ALA A 62 -13.04 6.32 0.23
C ALA A 62 -14.15 7.29 -0.22
N LEU A 63 -13.93 8.05 -1.30
CA LEU A 63 -14.96 8.92 -1.88
C LEU A 63 -16.06 8.16 -2.63
N ARG A 64 -15.73 6.97 -3.17
CA ARG A 64 -16.66 6.17 -3.99
C ARG A 64 -17.39 5.11 -3.18
N ASP A 65 -16.80 4.63 -2.10
CA ASP A 65 -17.35 3.56 -1.29
C ASP A 65 -18.37 4.10 -0.26
N PRO A 66 -19.67 3.76 -0.38
CA PRO A 66 -20.68 4.20 0.59
C PRO A 66 -20.46 3.63 2.00
N GLN A 67 -19.64 2.58 2.15
CA GLN A 67 -19.23 2.05 3.46
C GLN A 67 -18.25 2.98 4.17
N TRP A 68 -17.57 3.90 3.49
CA TRP A 68 -16.75 4.91 4.15
C TRP A 68 -17.62 6.09 4.63
N ASP A 69 -17.59 6.37 5.93
CA ASP A 69 -18.20 7.58 6.48
C ASP A 69 -17.16 8.71 6.44
N ALA A 70 -17.19 9.47 5.34
CA ALA A 70 -16.31 10.60 5.11
C ALA A 70 -16.47 11.76 6.12
N ARG A 71 -17.54 11.79 6.93
CA ARG A 71 -17.66 12.78 8.02
C ARG A 71 -16.93 12.33 9.28
N ARG A 72 -16.84 11.02 9.49
CA ARG A 72 -16.22 10.42 10.69
C ARG A 72 -14.80 9.90 10.44
N GLY A 73 -14.40 9.78 9.18
CA GLY A 73 -13.07 9.28 8.83
C GLY A 73 -12.87 7.80 9.14
N LYS A 74 -13.93 6.99 8.98
CA LYS A 74 -13.88 5.54 9.20
C LYS A 74 -14.99 4.84 8.44
N ALA A 75 -14.89 3.52 8.31
CA ALA A 75 -16.00 2.73 7.79
C ALA A 75 -17.23 2.77 8.72
N ARG A 76 -18.42 2.62 8.11
CA ARG A 76 -19.71 2.51 8.81
C ARG A 76 -19.79 1.24 9.67
N SER A 77 -19.15 0.17 9.20
CA SER A 77 -18.91 -1.06 9.95
C SER A 77 -17.41 -1.34 9.98
N GLY A 78 -16.86 -1.64 11.15
CA GLY A 78 -15.43 -1.85 11.35
C GLY A 78 -14.63 -0.57 11.60
N GLY A 79 -13.29 -0.70 11.55
CA GLY A 79 -12.35 0.39 11.78
C GLY A 79 -11.56 0.79 10.52
N PRO A 80 -10.83 1.93 10.54
CA PRO A 80 -10.01 2.37 9.42
C PRO A 80 -9.00 1.32 8.94
N ASN A 81 -8.33 0.60 9.84
CA ASN A 81 -7.38 -0.46 9.47
C ASN A 81 -8.04 -1.58 8.65
N GLN A 82 -9.21 -2.06 9.08
CA GLN A 82 -9.92 -3.12 8.39
C GLN A 82 -10.36 -2.66 6.99
N TRP A 83 -10.90 -1.45 6.89
CA TRP A 83 -11.33 -0.88 5.61
C TRP A 83 -10.14 -0.72 4.65
N VAL A 84 -9.07 -0.05 5.10
CA VAL A 84 -7.86 0.18 4.29
C VAL A 84 -7.21 -1.14 3.86
N SER A 85 -7.09 -2.11 4.77
CA SER A 85 -6.57 -3.45 4.44
C SER A 85 -7.43 -4.15 3.38
N SER A 86 -8.76 -4.07 3.49
CA SER A 86 -9.69 -4.66 2.52
C SER A 86 -9.60 -3.96 1.16
N THR A 87 -9.52 -2.62 1.13
CA THR A 87 -9.36 -1.84 -0.10
C THR A 87 -8.07 -2.18 -0.82
N LEU A 88 -6.93 -2.22 -0.11
CA LEU A 88 -5.63 -2.53 -0.71
C LEU A 88 -5.47 -4.02 -1.07
N SER A 89 -6.21 -4.91 -0.41
CA SER A 89 -6.27 -6.34 -0.77
C SER A 89 -7.27 -6.64 -1.89
N GLY A 90 -8.00 -5.63 -2.39
CA GLY A 90 -8.93 -5.80 -3.50
C GLY A 90 -8.20 -6.20 -4.79
N PRO A 91 -8.81 -7.04 -5.65
CA PRO A 91 -8.12 -7.69 -6.77
C PRO A 91 -7.47 -6.71 -7.75
N THR A 92 -8.14 -5.59 -8.05
CA THR A 92 -7.61 -4.56 -8.96
C THR A 92 -6.34 -3.90 -8.43
N PHE A 93 -6.29 -3.58 -7.14
CA PHE A 93 -5.11 -2.96 -6.56
C PHE A 93 -4.02 -3.99 -6.30
N LEU A 94 -4.39 -5.18 -5.83
CA LEU A 94 -3.46 -6.28 -5.59
C LEU A 94 -2.75 -6.70 -6.88
N ALA A 95 -3.41 -6.66 -8.05
CA ALA A 95 -2.78 -6.91 -9.34
C ALA A 95 -1.65 -5.91 -9.68
N ARG A 96 -1.82 -4.63 -9.29
CA ARG A 96 -0.75 -3.61 -9.45
C ARG A 96 0.46 -3.92 -8.58
N ILE A 97 0.20 -4.34 -7.34
CA ILE A 97 1.21 -4.76 -6.37
C ILE A 97 1.90 -6.06 -6.80
N ALA A 98 1.18 -6.96 -7.48
CA ALA A 98 1.69 -8.26 -7.92
C ALA A 98 2.58 -8.21 -9.14
N ALA A 99 2.54 -7.14 -9.93
CA ALA A 99 3.28 -7.06 -11.18
C ALA A 99 4.79 -7.37 -11.10
N PRO A 100 5.58 -6.88 -10.12
CA PRO A 100 7.01 -7.22 -10.04
C PRO A 100 7.29 -8.65 -9.57
N PHE A 101 6.26 -9.40 -9.16
CA PHE A 101 6.38 -10.80 -8.75
C PHE A 101 6.10 -11.78 -9.90
N ALA A 102 5.69 -11.28 -11.08
CA ALA A 102 5.43 -12.11 -12.25
C ALA A 102 6.68 -12.93 -12.63
N GLY A 103 6.50 -14.23 -12.86
CA GLY A 103 7.60 -15.15 -13.16
C GLY A 103 8.44 -15.58 -11.95
N THR A 104 8.06 -15.16 -10.74
CA THR A 104 8.69 -15.61 -9.49
C THR A 104 7.79 -16.65 -8.77
N PRO A 105 8.31 -17.45 -7.83
CA PRO A 105 7.49 -18.38 -7.04
C PRO A 105 6.64 -17.69 -5.96
N TYR A 106 6.63 -16.36 -5.89
CA TYR A 106 5.95 -15.59 -4.86
C TYR A 106 4.68 -14.94 -5.41
N THR A 107 3.57 -15.10 -4.70
CA THR A 107 2.28 -14.50 -5.08
C THR A 107 1.79 -13.60 -3.96
N PRO A 108 1.59 -12.30 -4.21
CA PRO A 108 0.84 -11.43 -3.30
C PRO A 108 -0.59 -11.89 -3.08
N VAL A 109 -0.95 -12.13 -1.82
CA VAL A 109 -2.27 -12.63 -1.43
C VAL A 109 -3.08 -11.62 -0.61
N GLY A 110 -2.44 -10.55 -0.14
CA GLY A 110 -3.14 -9.48 0.57
C GLY A 110 -2.20 -8.48 1.22
N ILE A 111 -2.78 -7.42 1.78
CA ILE A 111 -2.08 -6.36 2.50
C ILE A 111 -2.74 -6.15 3.86
N SER A 112 -1.98 -6.31 4.94
CA SER A 112 -2.39 -5.82 6.26
C SER A 112 -1.80 -4.44 6.52
N VAL A 113 -2.49 -3.68 7.36
CA VAL A 113 -2.08 -2.32 7.68
C VAL A 113 -2.18 -2.02 9.16
N GLU A 114 -1.34 -1.08 9.60
CA GLU A 114 -1.42 -0.48 10.93
C GLU A 114 -1.33 1.04 10.86
N LYS A 115 -1.74 1.70 11.96
CA LYS A 115 -1.57 3.15 12.17
C LYS A 115 -2.11 3.98 11.01
N VAL A 116 -3.31 3.63 10.55
CA VAL A 116 -4.00 4.40 9.50
C VAL A 116 -4.16 5.84 9.97
N LEU A 117 -3.69 6.78 9.15
CA LEU A 117 -3.96 8.20 9.34
C LEU A 117 -5.03 8.67 8.38
N VAL A 118 -5.89 9.52 8.91
CA VAL A 118 -7.01 10.12 8.21
C VAL A 118 -6.88 11.64 8.33
N GLY A 119 -7.09 12.33 7.22
CA GLY A 119 -6.95 13.77 7.14
C GLY A 119 -8.01 14.38 6.25
N ARG A 120 -8.16 15.71 6.29
CA ARG A 120 -9.14 16.38 5.45
C ARG A 120 -8.69 16.35 4.00
N ALA A 121 -9.64 16.13 3.08
CA ALA A 121 -9.35 16.04 1.66
C ALA A 121 -8.69 17.31 1.12
N GLN A 122 -9.13 18.50 1.55
CA GLN A 122 -8.52 19.77 1.16
C GLN A 122 -7.04 19.92 1.59
N GLU A 123 -6.59 19.18 2.60
CA GLU A 123 -5.21 19.23 3.10
C GLU A 123 -4.36 18.11 2.49
N MET A 124 -4.91 16.89 2.41
CA MET A 124 -4.16 15.69 2.03
C MET A 124 -4.30 15.31 0.56
N ALA A 125 -5.39 15.72 -0.09
CA ALA A 125 -5.73 15.37 -1.47
C ALA A 125 -6.47 16.54 -2.16
N PRO A 126 -5.88 17.74 -2.23
CA PRO A 126 -6.56 18.95 -2.72
C PRO A 126 -7.12 18.78 -4.15
N GLY A 127 -6.45 17.98 -4.99
CA GLY A 127 -6.89 17.70 -6.37
C GLY A 127 -8.19 16.88 -6.48
N LEU A 128 -8.70 16.30 -5.39
CA LEU A 128 -9.97 15.56 -5.39
C LEU A 128 -11.20 16.45 -5.12
N ASN A 129 -11.01 17.74 -4.78
CA ASN A 129 -12.09 18.72 -4.58
C ASN A 129 -13.19 18.27 -3.59
N ALA A 130 -12.87 17.41 -2.61
CA ALA A 130 -13.85 16.86 -1.67
C ALA A 130 -14.01 17.69 -0.37
N GLY A 131 -13.40 18.88 -0.30
CA GLY A 131 -13.54 19.82 0.80
C GLY A 131 -13.09 19.26 2.16
N LYS A 132 -13.98 19.32 3.17
CA LYS A 132 -13.70 18.91 4.55
C LYS A 132 -13.89 17.41 4.82
N GLN A 133 -14.18 16.61 3.80
CA GLN A 133 -14.31 15.16 3.95
C GLN A 133 -13.02 14.55 4.49
N LEU A 134 -13.14 13.62 5.44
CA LEU A 134 -12.03 12.89 6.04
C LEU A 134 -11.72 11.65 5.22
N LEU A 135 -10.50 11.58 4.69
CA LEU A 135 -10.02 10.52 3.80
C LEU A 135 -8.78 9.84 4.39
N PRO A 136 -8.65 8.51 4.23
CA PRO A 136 -7.42 7.81 4.60
C PRO A 136 -6.31 8.21 3.63
N PHE A 137 -5.15 8.58 4.15
CA PHE A 137 -4.01 9.01 3.33
C PHE A 137 -2.71 8.28 3.66
N ASP A 138 -2.61 7.67 4.84
CA ASP A 138 -1.44 6.90 5.22
C ASP A 138 -1.81 5.64 5.98
N ALA A 139 -1.00 4.59 5.82
CA ALA A 139 -0.91 3.48 6.75
C ALA A 139 0.49 2.85 6.66
N GLN A 140 0.92 2.14 7.69
CA GLN A 140 2.04 1.20 7.58
C GLN A 140 1.56 -0.06 6.86
N LEU A 141 2.33 -0.52 5.87
CA LEU A 141 1.90 -1.54 4.92
C LEU A 141 2.74 -2.81 5.00
N TRP A 142 2.08 -3.96 5.16
CA TRP A 142 2.68 -5.28 5.05
C TRP A 142 2.00 -6.08 3.96
N LEU A 143 2.78 -6.46 2.94
CA LEU A 143 2.37 -7.37 1.90
C LEU A 143 2.55 -8.81 2.37
N HIS A 144 1.50 -9.61 2.22
CA HIS A 144 1.51 -11.05 2.48
C HIS A 144 1.75 -11.80 1.19
N LEU A 145 2.64 -12.78 1.25
CA LEU A 145 3.05 -13.58 0.10
C LEU A 145 2.80 -15.05 0.38
N ASP A 146 2.20 -15.73 -0.59
CA ASP A 146 2.33 -17.18 -0.69
C ASP A 146 3.57 -17.53 -1.52
N ALA A 147 4.19 -18.65 -1.18
CA ALA A 147 5.34 -19.19 -1.87
C ALA A 147 4.99 -20.60 -2.31
N SER A 148 4.71 -20.77 -3.60
CA SER A 148 4.64 -22.09 -4.23
C SER A 148 6.07 -22.63 -4.27
N ARG A 149 6.38 -23.62 -3.43
CA ARG A 149 7.64 -24.37 -3.51
C ARG A 149 7.58 -25.37 -4.64
#